data_AF-A0A9P1DN59-F1
#
_entry.id   AF-A0A9P1DN59-F1
#
_cell.length_a   1.000
_cell.length_b   1.000
_cell.length_c   1.000
_cell.angle_alpha   90.00
_cell.angle_beta   90.00
_cell.angle_gamma   90.00
#
_symmetry.space_group_name_H-M   'P 1'
#
loop_
_entity.id
_entity.type
_entity.pdbx_description
1 polymer ?
#
loop_
_entity_poly.entity_id
_entity_poly.type
_entity_poly.pdbx_seq_one_letter_code
_entity_poly.pdbx_strand_id
1 'polypeptide(L)'
;MLLLLPSTGSPAKMPGEQSNAIDKARERIKDSFTHLIHEVPSATHYQPQWSKLDQLPEEELLPEYVSAIQSLRQLLFTQLQGARPLQAASVAAQLRMYVDLVQKDHFSISLAKEAFEDSHVAQLCEKFGVLAQEFAGDLPSLNLSAAMDLSEQSIQEQRDLIIKDFHLGDGFLRRLQQCFRKKRDELEDINQEMVLAEWQKEVHSVAESGRCFILSKLAIELPKYRKTYGAIFSKSVEAKARDFALQVQRSRVAGCVLLRHFAVPVAPWFAWPVMALYIRQGALSGILTMAVHGVVLAGIYSILQFMGRLPFYVDLDYQVLKHHPGLLEFVMKYPQIPWDLLSQFIAILGWIRVAWIVASQIFRPPETRTIGQLSNLEIKLNTILERTEAQMKKEIITAALEAALWIDSNDPSAAAL
;
A
#
# COMPACT_ATOMS: atom_id res chain seq x y z
N MET A 1 27.45 32.10 49.69
CA MET A 1 27.81 32.60 48.35
C MET A 1 28.36 34.01 48.51
N LEU A 2 29.69 34.15 48.43
CA LEU A 2 30.41 35.40 48.68
C LEU A 2 30.87 35.97 47.33
N LEU A 3 30.47 37.22 47.06
CA LEU A 3 30.82 38.01 45.88
C LEU A 3 32.25 38.53 45.95
N LEU A 4 33.01 38.44 44.85
CA LEU A 4 34.12 39.35 44.56
C LEU A 4 34.17 39.67 43.05
N LEU A 5 34.10 40.97 42.76
CA LEU A 5 34.25 41.62 41.45
C LEU A 5 35.69 41.49 40.92
N PRO A 6 35.94 41.50 39.59
CA PRO A 6 37.30 41.59 39.07
C PRO A 6 37.80 43.04 39.10
N SER A 7 38.91 43.21 39.80
CA SER A 7 39.77 44.39 39.80
C SER A 7 40.42 44.59 38.43
N THR A 8 40.32 45.80 37.90
CA THR A 8 41.13 46.31 36.79
C THR A 8 42.57 46.45 37.24
N GLY A 9 43.49 45.72 36.62
CA GLY A 9 44.92 45.90 36.82
C GLY A 9 45.71 44.75 36.21
N SER A 10 46.22 44.95 35.00
CA SER A 10 47.16 44.04 34.37
C SER A 10 48.58 44.46 34.73
N PRO A 11 49.33 43.66 35.50
CA PRO A 11 50.77 43.61 35.40
C PRO A 11 51.20 42.32 34.71
N ALA A 12 52.32 42.41 33.99
CA ALA A 12 52.89 41.34 33.19
C ALA A 12 52.98 40.00 33.95
N LYS A 13 52.33 38.97 33.39
CA LYS A 13 52.32 37.60 33.92
C LYS A 13 53.70 36.97 33.80
N MET A 14 54.23 36.51 34.94
CA MET A 14 55.36 35.58 34.98
C MET A 14 54.96 34.19 34.46
N PRO A 15 55.87 33.44 33.81
CA PRO A 15 55.58 32.15 33.16
C PRO A 15 55.06 31.04 34.11
N GLY A 16 55.24 31.15 35.42
CA GLY A 16 54.70 30.20 36.40
C GLY A 16 53.19 30.31 36.66
N GLU A 17 52.57 31.45 36.35
CA GLU A 17 51.15 31.70 36.64
C GLU A 17 50.22 31.17 35.53
N GLN A 18 50.75 30.98 34.32
CA GLN A 18 50.02 30.34 33.21
C GLN A 18 49.87 28.82 33.41
N SER A 19 50.88 28.14 33.98
CA SER A 19 50.81 26.70 34.27
C SER A 19 49.69 26.37 35.26
N ASN A 20 49.62 27.12 36.37
CA ASN A 20 48.56 26.95 37.38
C ASN A 20 47.15 27.29 36.86
N ALA A 21 47.03 28.18 35.86
CA ALA A 21 45.75 28.50 35.25
C ALA A 21 45.27 27.41 34.29
N ILE A 22 46.19 26.77 33.54
CA ILE A 22 45.90 25.66 32.64
C ILE A 22 45.43 24.43 33.44
N ASP A 23 46.07 24.14 34.56
CA ASP A 23 45.71 22.99 35.39
C ASP A 23 44.35 23.17 36.07
N LYS A 24 44.01 24.39 36.52
CA LYS A 24 42.66 24.70 37.02
C LYS A 24 41.58 24.58 35.94
N ALA A 25 41.87 24.95 34.70
CA ALA A 25 40.92 24.80 33.60
C ALA A 25 40.67 23.32 33.28
N ARG A 26 41.73 22.49 33.31
CA ARG A 26 41.64 21.03 33.13
C ARG A 26 40.83 20.37 34.25
N GLU A 27 41.08 20.73 35.50
CA GLU A 27 40.30 20.25 36.64
C GLU A 27 38.82 20.63 36.50
N ARG A 28 38.53 21.88 36.14
CA ARG A 28 37.15 22.33 35.94
C ARG A 28 36.43 21.56 34.84
N ILE A 29 37.10 21.31 33.71
CA ILE A 29 36.56 20.51 32.61
C ILE A 29 36.26 19.10 33.12
N LYS A 30 37.21 18.48 33.83
CA LYS A 30 37.05 17.13 34.41
C LYS A 30 35.86 17.03 35.35
N ASP A 31 35.62 18.06 36.16
CA ASP A 31 34.56 18.06 37.16
C ASP A 31 33.18 18.44 36.60
N SER A 32 33.13 19.25 35.53
CA SER A 32 31.87 19.81 35.02
C SER A 32 31.18 18.98 33.93
N PHE A 33 31.88 18.01 33.33
CA PHE A 33 31.37 17.24 32.20
C PHE A 33 31.68 15.75 32.37
N THR A 34 30.75 14.90 31.91
CA THR A 34 31.04 13.48 31.73
C THR A 34 31.76 13.30 30.40
N HIS A 35 33.04 12.93 30.46
CA HIS A 35 33.88 12.79 29.27
C HIS A 35 33.82 11.39 28.70
N LEU A 36 33.59 11.30 27.39
CA LEU A 36 33.75 10.07 26.62
C LEU A 36 34.70 10.38 25.46
N ILE A 37 35.79 9.62 25.35
CA ILE A 37 36.75 9.76 24.26
C ILE A 37 36.41 8.71 23.21
N HIS A 38 36.16 9.15 21.98
CA HIS A 38 35.93 8.28 20.84
C HIS A 38 36.80 8.75 19.67
N GLU A 39 37.65 7.87 19.17
CA GLU A 39 38.56 8.18 18.07
C GLU A 39 37.87 7.90 16.73
N VAL A 40 37.90 8.88 15.83
CA VAL A 40 37.35 8.77 14.48
C VAL A 40 38.50 8.90 13.49
N PRO A 41 38.81 7.85 12.71
CA PRO A 41 39.88 7.91 11.72
C PRO A 41 39.49 8.81 10.54
N SER A 42 40.41 9.07 9.61
CA SER A 42 40.07 9.86 8.41
C SER A 42 39.03 9.14 7.56
N ALA A 43 38.08 9.88 6.97
CA ALA A 43 37.02 9.28 6.14
C ALA A 43 37.53 8.78 4.78
N THR A 44 38.53 9.45 4.21
CA THR A 44 39.23 9.07 2.97
C THR A 44 40.68 9.55 3.02
N HIS A 45 41.59 8.82 2.39
CA HIS A 45 42.98 9.25 2.20
C HIS A 45 43.13 10.33 1.12
N TYR A 46 42.09 10.57 0.30
CA TYR A 46 42.15 11.52 -0.80
C TYR A 46 41.57 12.89 -0.40
N GLN A 47 42.45 13.80 0.01
CA GLN A 47 42.08 15.13 0.51
C GLN A 47 41.13 15.95 -0.40
N PRO A 48 41.23 15.93 -1.75
CA PRO A 48 40.31 16.70 -2.59
C PRO A 48 38.84 16.29 -2.47
N GLN A 49 38.56 15.05 -2.05
CA GLN A 49 37.21 14.55 -1.80
C GLN A 49 36.59 15.07 -0.50
N TRP A 50 37.37 15.67 0.41
CA TRP A 50 36.85 16.11 1.72
C TRP A 50 35.72 17.13 1.61
N SER A 51 35.74 17.97 0.58
CA SER A 51 34.68 18.94 0.30
C SER A 51 33.35 18.33 -0.15
N LYS A 52 33.35 17.04 -0.50
CA LYS A 52 32.19 16.31 -1.05
C LYS A 52 31.86 15.05 -0.25
N LEU A 53 32.34 14.93 0.99
CA LEU A 53 32.14 13.74 1.83
C LEU A 53 30.67 13.33 1.94
N ASP A 54 29.76 14.30 2.07
CA ASP A 54 28.31 14.05 2.17
C ASP A 54 27.69 13.46 0.88
N GLN A 55 28.42 13.49 -0.23
CA GLN A 55 27.99 12.98 -1.54
C GLN A 55 28.66 11.65 -1.87
N LEU A 56 29.67 11.23 -1.11
CA LEU A 56 30.35 9.97 -1.37
C LEU A 56 29.48 8.82 -0.89
N PRO A 57 29.35 7.75 -1.67
CA PRO A 57 28.67 6.54 -1.23
C PRO A 57 29.52 5.84 -0.16
N GLU A 58 28.89 5.05 0.71
CA GLU A 58 29.55 4.45 1.88
C GLU A 58 30.71 3.51 1.49
N GLU A 59 30.66 2.94 0.28
CA GLU A 59 31.69 2.07 -0.29
C GLU A 59 32.99 2.82 -0.66
N GLU A 60 32.92 4.14 -0.87
CA GLU A 60 34.10 4.98 -1.13
C GLU A 60 34.78 5.50 0.16
N LEU A 61 34.14 5.28 1.32
CA LEU A 61 34.69 5.64 2.61
C LEU A 61 35.60 4.53 3.16
N LEU A 62 36.54 4.91 4.01
CA LEU A 62 37.40 3.94 4.68
C LEU A 62 36.57 3.05 5.63
N PRO A 63 36.71 1.70 5.57
CA PRO A 63 35.94 0.80 6.43
C PRO A 63 36.11 1.08 7.93
N GLU A 64 37.31 1.48 8.34
CA GLU A 64 37.62 1.85 9.73
C GLU A 64 36.83 3.10 10.18
N TYR A 65 36.64 4.07 9.28
CA TYR A 65 35.82 5.25 9.54
C TYR A 65 34.35 4.87 9.67
N VAL A 66 33.83 4.07 8.74
CA VAL A 66 32.44 3.60 8.78
C VAL A 66 32.17 2.85 10.09
N SER A 67 33.04 1.92 10.47
CA SER A 67 32.93 1.19 11.73
C SER A 67 32.98 2.12 12.96
N ALA A 68 33.93 3.07 12.99
CA ALA A 68 34.04 4.02 14.08
C ALA A 68 32.80 4.92 14.22
N ILE A 69 32.20 5.37 13.11
CA ILE A 69 30.96 6.17 13.14
C ILE A 69 29.77 5.34 13.59
N GLN A 70 29.67 4.06 13.17
CA GLN A 70 28.64 3.15 13.65
C GLN A 70 28.74 2.93 15.16
N SER A 71 29.95 2.69 15.68
CA SER A 71 30.21 2.57 17.11
C SER A 71 29.89 3.87 17.87
N LEU A 72 30.27 5.03 17.34
CA LEU A 72 29.93 6.33 17.92
C LEU A 72 28.42 6.53 18.00
N ARG A 73 27.68 6.20 16.93
CA ARG A 73 26.23 6.31 16.88
C ARG A 73 25.55 5.42 17.93
N GLN A 74 26.00 4.17 18.06
CA GLN A 74 25.50 3.25 19.10
C GLN A 74 25.80 3.76 20.51
N LEU A 75 27.01 4.30 20.73
CA LEU A 75 27.39 4.91 22.00
C LEU A 75 26.47 6.08 22.33
N LEU A 76 26.25 7.00 21.39
CA LEU A 76 25.36 8.15 21.56
C LEU A 76 23.93 7.72 21.88
N PHE A 77 23.37 6.75 21.15
CA PHE A 77 22.01 6.28 21.43
C PHE A 77 21.89 5.62 22.81
N THR A 78 22.89 4.83 23.21
CA THR A 78 22.92 4.23 24.56
C THR A 78 22.97 5.30 25.64
N GLN A 79 23.78 6.36 25.47
CA GLN A 79 23.86 7.46 26.44
C GLN A 79 22.56 8.29 26.48
N LEU A 80 21.91 8.49 25.33
CA LEU A 80 20.66 9.24 25.26
C LEU A 80 19.48 8.51 25.92
N GLN A 81 19.50 7.18 26.02
CA GLN A 81 18.47 6.42 26.73
C GLN A 81 18.36 6.79 28.22
N GLY A 82 19.47 7.19 28.85
CA GLY A 82 19.51 7.65 30.24
C GLY A 82 19.38 9.17 30.40
N ALA A 83 19.31 9.92 29.30
CA ALA A 83 19.27 11.38 29.36
C ALA A 83 17.90 11.87 29.84
N ARG A 84 17.90 12.98 30.59
CA ARG A 84 16.65 13.62 31.00
C ARG A 84 15.92 14.12 29.74
N PRO A 85 14.67 13.71 29.50
CA PRO A 85 13.89 14.19 28.38
C PRO A 85 13.61 15.69 28.57
N LEU A 86 13.93 16.48 27.55
CA LEU A 86 13.61 17.90 27.49
C LEU A 86 12.58 18.13 26.38
N GLN A 87 11.40 18.62 26.76
CA GLN A 87 10.41 19.04 25.77
C GLN A 87 10.92 20.25 24.99
N ALA A 88 10.59 20.32 23.70
CA ALA A 88 11.00 21.42 22.82
C ALA A 88 10.64 22.81 23.40
N ALA A 89 9.48 22.92 24.07
CA ALA A 89 9.07 24.14 24.75
C ALA A 89 10.02 24.53 25.91
N SER A 90 10.44 23.55 26.71
CA SER A 90 11.41 23.76 27.81
C SER A 90 12.78 24.16 27.27
N VAL A 91 13.26 23.52 26.19
CA VAL A 91 14.51 23.91 25.52
C VAL A 91 14.42 25.35 25.01
N ALA A 92 13.30 25.73 24.38
CA ALA A 92 13.09 27.09 23.91
C ALA A 92 13.09 28.11 25.06
N ALA A 93 12.47 27.80 26.21
CA ALA A 93 12.47 28.65 27.39
C ALA A 93 13.89 28.79 27.99
N GLN A 94 14.63 27.68 28.12
CA GLN A 94 16.03 27.70 28.58
C GLN A 94 16.91 28.53 27.64
N LEU A 95 16.76 28.38 26.32
CA LEU A 95 17.50 29.17 25.34
C LEU A 95 17.17 30.67 25.45
N ARG A 96 15.90 31.05 25.62
CA ARG A 96 15.51 32.45 25.85
C ARG A 96 16.16 33.00 27.10
N MET A 97 16.17 32.25 28.20
CA MET A 97 16.83 32.63 29.44
C MET A 97 18.33 32.85 29.24
N TYR A 98 19.03 31.95 28.56
CA TYR A 98 20.47 32.10 28.29
C TYR A 98 20.77 33.29 27.36
N VAL A 99 19.95 33.50 26.32
CA VAL A 99 20.10 34.64 25.41
C VAL A 99 19.88 35.96 26.14
N ASP A 100 18.83 36.06 26.96
CA ASP A 100 18.58 37.27 27.76
C ASP A 100 19.73 37.54 28.74
N LEU A 101 20.26 36.50 29.39
CA LEU A 101 21.41 36.64 30.29
C LEU A 101 22.65 37.15 29.54
N VAL A 102 22.97 36.60 28.37
CA VAL A 102 24.15 36.99 27.59
C VAL A 102 24.00 38.38 26.97
N GLN A 103 22.79 38.76 26.53
CA GLN A 103 22.58 40.04 25.85
C GLN A 103 22.38 41.21 26.80
N LYS A 104 21.76 40.98 27.96
CA LYS A 104 21.32 42.05 28.87
C LYS A 104 22.04 42.01 30.23
N ASP A 105 22.95 41.05 30.44
CA ASP A 105 23.58 40.75 31.73
C ASP A 105 22.56 40.60 32.89
N HIS A 106 21.30 40.29 32.55
CA HIS A 106 20.21 40.16 33.50
C HIS A 106 19.67 38.73 33.51
N PHE A 107 19.70 38.10 34.68
CA PHE A 107 19.02 36.84 34.91
C PHE A 107 17.52 37.07 35.21
N SER A 108 16.65 36.74 34.26
CA SER A 108 15.20 36.80 34.46
C SER A 108 14.73 35.63 35.30
N ILE A 109 14.45 35.89 36.58
CA ILE A 109 13.97 34.88 37.54
C ILE A 109 12.65 34.25 37.06
N SER A 110 11.79 35.01 36.38
CA SER A 110 10.52 34.50 35.86
C SER A 110 10.71 33.50 34.72
N LEU A 111 11.64 33.77 33.79
CA LEU A 111 11.95 32.84 32.69
C LEU A 111 12.64 31.58 33.22
N ALA A 112 13.53 31.73 34.20
CA ALA A 112 14.18 30.59 34.85
C ALA A 112 13.16 29.69 35.57
N LYS A 113 12.21 30.30 36.28
CA LYS A 113 11.10 29.58 36.93
C LYS A 113 10.24 28.84 35.92
N GLU A 114 9.84 29.49 34.82
CA GLU A 114 9.02 28.88 33.77
C GLU A 114 9.73 27.68 33.11
N ALA A 115 11.00 27.86 32.72
CA ALA A 115 11.80 26.80 32.11
C ALA A 115 11.95 25.58 33.04
N PHE A 116 12.09 25.84 34.35
CA PHE A 116 12.19 24.81 35.38
C PHE A 116 10.86 24.08 35.58
N GLU A 117 9.75 24.83 35.71
CA GLU A 117 8.39 24.27 35.82
C GLU A 117 8.07 23.36 34.63
N ASP A 118 8.32 23.82 33.41
CA ASP A 118 8.06 23.03 32.20
C ASP A 118 8.93 21.77 32.13
N SER A 119 10.18 21.84 32.61
CA SER A 119 11.07 20.68 32.68
C SER A 119 10.58 19.62 33.67
N HIS A 120 9.95 20.02 34.78
CA HIS A 120 9.34 19.07 35.72
C HIS A 120 7.99 18.54 35.23
N VAL A 121 7.18 19.36 34.57
CA VAL A 121 5.95 18.89 33.91
C VAL A 121 6.30 17.80 32.90
N ALA A 122 7.31 18.04 32.05
CA ALA A 122 7.77 17.08 31.07
C ALA A 122 8.21 15.76 31.71
N GLN A 123 9.06 15.82 32.73
CA GLN A 123 9.59 14.65 33.42
C GLN A 123 8.47 13.80 34.06
N LEU A 124 7.52 14.44 34.76
CA LEU A 124 6.42 13.71 35.38
C LEU A 124 5.47 13.12 34.33
N CYS A 125 5.21 13.84 33.25
CA CYS A 125 4.37 13.39 32.15
C CYS A 125 4.96 12.21 31.38
N GLU A 126 6.28 12.18 31.21
CA GLU A 126 6.95 11.04 30.61
C GLU A 126 6.95 9.82 31.54
N LYS A 127 7.29 10.03 32.82
CA LYS A 127 7.20 8.98 33.83
C LYS A 127 5.78 8.40 33.91
N PHE A 128 4.76 9.24 33.76
CA PHE A 128 3.37 8.82 33.71
C PHE A 128 3.10 7.88 32.53
N GLY A 129 3.58 8.22 31.34
CA GLY A 129 3.44 7.36 30.17
C GLY A 129 4.15 6.01 30.33
N VAL A 130 5.37 6.02 30.85
CA VAL A 130 6.17 4.80 31.09
C VAL A 130 5.49 3.89 32.10
N LEU A 131 5.10 4.43 33.27
CA LEU A 131 4.42 3.64 34.31
C LEU A 131 3.05 3.13 33.83
N ALA A 132 2.32 3.93 33.04
CA ALA A 132 1.04 3.50 32.48
C ALA A 132 1.22 2.30 31.53
N GLN A 133 2.27 2.29 30.71
CA GLN A 133 2.59 1.15 29.86
C GLN A 133 3.06 -0.07 30.69
N GLU A 134 3.91 0.15 31.68
CA GLU A 134 4.38 -0.92 32.57
C GLU A 134 3.23 -1.59 33.33
N PHE A 135 2.30 -0.81 33.87
CA PHE A 135 1.10 -1.34 34.55
C PHE A 135 0.08 -1.95 33.58
N ALA A 136 -0.01 -1.46 32.35
CA ALA A 136 -0.91 -2.01 31.34
C ALA A 136 -0.41 -3.35 30.77
N GLY A 137 0.91 -3.59 30.79
CA GLY A 137 1.56 -4.72 30.15
C GLY A 137 1.64 -4.54 28.63
N ASP A 138 1.58 -5.65 27.89
CA ASP A 138 1.63 -5.62 26.44
C ASP A 138 0.36 -4.98 25.85
N LEU A 139 0.56 -4.07 24.89
CA LEU A 139 -0.53 -3.50 24.10
C LEU A 139 -0.88 -4.43 22.91
N PRO A 140 -2.17 -4.59 22.55
CA PRO A 140 -3.31 -3.87 23.12
C PRO A 140 -3.80 -4.43 24.46
N SER A 141 -4.10 -3.54 25.43
CA SER A 141 -4.48 -3.93 26.80
C SER A 141 -5.82 -3.34 27.23
N LEU A 142 -6.70 -4.22 27.74
CA LEU A 142 -7.97 -3.86 28.40
C LEU A 142 -7.78 -3.07 29.69
N ASN A 143 -6.62 -3.21 30.33
CA ASN A 143 -6.35 -2.62 31.62
C ASN A 143 -5.72 -1.23 31.51
N LEU A 144 -5.52 -0.70 30.29
CA LEU A 144 -4.84 0.58 30.08
C LEU A 144 -5.48 1.74 30.88
N SER A 145 -6.81 1.83 30.93
CA SER A 145 -7.50 2.86 31.72
C SER A 145 -7.14 2.77 33.21
N ALA A 146 -7.19 1.57 33.79
CA ALA A 146 -6.85 1.36 35.20
C ALA A 146 -5.35 1.60 35.45
N ALA A 147 -4.49 1.19 34.51
CA ALA A 147 -3.05 1.43 34.55
C ALA A 147 -2.72 2.93 34.52
N MET A 148 -3.47 3.74 33.77
CA MET A 148 -3.33 5.20 33.76
C MET A 148 -3.71 5.82 35.10
N ASP A 149 -4.73 5.31 35.80
CA ASP A 149 -5.09 5.78 37.14
C ASP A 149 -4.03 5.41 38.18
N LEU A 150 -3.50 4.17 38.11
CA LEU A 150 -2.41 3.71 38.99
C LEU A 150 -1.10 4.46 38.75
N SER A 151 -0.81 4.82 37.49
CA SER A 151 0.34 5.65 37.11
C SER A 151 0.24 7.05 37.71
N GLU A 152 -0.93 7.68 37.65
CA GLU A 152 -1.15 9.00 38.28
C GLU A 152 -0.96 8.93 39.80
N GLN A 153 -1.48 7.89 40.45
CA GLN A 153 -1.29 7.66 41.89
C GLN A 153 0.19 7.44 42.25
N SER A 154 0.92 6.69 41.43
CA SER A 154 2.34 6.39 41.67
C SER A 154 3.25 7.61 41.54
N ILE A 155 2.83 8.63 40.80
CA ILE A 155 3.58 9.88 40.60
C ILE A 155 3.17 10.95 41.62
N GLN A 156 2.07 10.74 42.35
CA GLN A 156 1.52 11.71 43.29
C GLN A 156 2.53 12.14 44.36
N GLU A 157 3.26 11.21 44.96
CA GLU A 157 4.26 11.52 45.98
C GLU A 157 5.39 12.40 45.41
N GLN A 158 5.92 12.04 44.23
CA GLN A 158 6.96 12.81 43.58
C GLN A 158 6.48 14.21 43.16
N ARG A 159 5.23 14.31 42.67
CA ARG A 159 4.58 15.58 42.35
C ARG A 159 4.50 16.46 43.59
N ASP A 160 4.03 15.92 44.71
CA ASP A 160 3.80 16.67 45.94
C ASP A 160 5.14 17.14 46.56
N LEU A 161 6.21 16.34 46.45
CA LEU A 161 7.57 16.74 46.80
C LEU A 161 8.07 17.92 45.94
N ILE A 162 7.92 17.85 44.61
CA ILE A 162 8.34 18.94 43.70
C ILE A 162 7.56 20.23 44.00
N ILE A 163 6.25 20.13 44.26
CA ILE A 163 5.43 21.29 44.62
C ILE A 163 5.93 21.94 45.91
N LYS A 164 6.25 21.12 46.92
CA LYS A 164 6.74 21.57 48.22
C LYS A 164 8.12 22.22 48.11
N ASP A 165 9.06 21.59 47.42
CA ASP A 165 10.46 22.02 47.34
C ASP A 165 10.62 23.31 46.54
N PHE A 166 9.80 23.52 45.50
CA PHE A 166 9.89 24.66 44.60
C PHE A 166 8.77 25.68 44.76
N HIS A 167 7.88 25.50 45.74
CA HIS A 167 6.72 26.36 46.00
C HIS A 167 5.88 26.64 44.73
N LEU A 168 5.58 25.57 43.98
CA LEU A 168 4.84 25.67 42.73
C LEU A 168 3.35 25.89 42.99
N GLY A 169 2.73 26.75 42.18
CA GLY A 169 1.30 27.10 42.32
C GLY A 169 0.38 26.37 41.33
N ASP A 170 -0.89 26.77 41.31
CA ASP A 170 -1.95 26.15 40.49
C ASP A 170 -1.68 26.16 38.97
N GLY A 171 -0.85 27.09 38.49
CA GLY A 171 -0.43 27.13 37.09
C GLY A 171 0.41 25.91 36.67
N PHE A 172 1.22 25.37 37.58
CA PHE A 172 1.97 24.14 37.34
C PHE A 172 1.04 22.93 37.28
N LEU A 173 0.14 22.78 38.25
CA LEU A 173 -0.82 21.68 38.31
C LEU A 173 -1.71 21.61 37.07
N ARG A 174 -2.21 22.76 36.59
CA ARG A 174 -3.03 22.83 35.36
C ARG A 174 -2.26 22.33 34.12
N ARG A 175 -1.01 22.77 33.96
CA ARG A 175 -0.15 22.31 32.85
C ARG A 175 0.17 20.82 32.95
N LEU A 176 0.45 20.33 34.16
CA LEU A 176 0.70 18.90 34.40
C LEU A 176 -0.52 18.05 34.04
N GLN A 177 -1.71 18.44 34.51
CA GLN A 177 -2.96 17.75 34.18
C GLN A 177 -3.27 17.78 32.68
N GLN A 178 -2.99 18.89 32.01
CA GLN A 178 -3.13 18.98 30.55
C GLN A 178 -2.17 18.02 29.84
N CYS A 179 -0.93 17.90 30.32
CA CYS A 179 0.02 16.94 29.78
C CYS A 179 -0.44 15.49 30.00
N PHE A 180 -0.91 15.16 31.20
CA PHE A 180 -1.46 13.83 31.50
C PHE A 180 -2.64 13.49 30.58
N ARG A 181 -3.61 14.40 30.41
CA ARG A 181 -4.75 14.17 29.49
C ARG A 181 -4.27 13.88 28.08
N LYS A 182 -3.38 14.72 27.54
CA LYS A 182 -2.81 14.51 26.21
C LYS A 182 -2.11 13.14 26.12
N LYS A 183 -1.37 12.75 27.16
CA LYS A 183 -0.67 11.46 27.18
C LYS A 183 -1.61 10.28 27.29
N ARG A 184 -2.74 10.43 28.00
CA ARG A 184 -3.82 9.43 28.00
C ARG A 184 -4.41 9.24 26.62
N ASP A 185 -4.78 10.34 25.96
CA ASP A 185 -5.33 10.30 24.59
C ASP A 185 -4.34 9.62 23.62
N GLU A 186 -3.04 9.99 23.69
CA GLU A 186 -1.99 9.35 22.87
C GLU A 186 -1.88 7.83 23.10
N LEU A 187 -1.91 7.38 24.37
CA LEU A 187 -1.82 5.95 24.68
C LEU A 187 -3.09 5.19 24.28
N GLU A 188 -4.27 5.79 24.44
CA GLU A 188 -5.53 5.21 23.98
C GLU A 188 -5.58 5.09 22.47
N ASP A 189 -5.13 6.10 21.74
CA ASP A 189 -5.03 6.07 20.27
C ASP A 189 -4.10 4.94 19.81
N ILE A 190 -2.90 4.82 20.41
CA ILE A 190 -1.97 3.71 20.11
C ILE A 190 -2.63 2.36 20.40
N ASN A 191 -3.33 2.22 21.53
CA ASN A 191 -4.02 0.99 21.91
C ASN A 191 -5.10 0.61 20.87
N GLN A 192 -5.87 1.59 20.40
CA GLN A 192 -6.88 1.41 19.37
C GLN A 192 -6.27 1.04 18.01
N GLU A 193 -5.16 1.69 17.63
CA GLU A 193 -4.43 1.39 16.39
C GLU A 193 -3.87 -0.03 16.39
N MET A 194 -3.36 -0.51 17.52
CA MET A 194 -2.86 -1.88 17.67
C MET A 194 -3.99 -2.91 17.48
N VAL A 195 -5.17 -2.69 18.08
CA VAL A 195 -6.35 -3.55 17.85
C VAL A 195 -6.75 -3.54 16.37
N LEU A 196 -6.72 -2.36 15.73
CA LEU A 196 -7.03 -2.26 14.31
C LEU A 196 -6.00 -3.01 13.46
N ALA A 197 -4.71 -2.96 13.80
CA ALA A 197 -3.66 -3.69 13.11
C ALA A 197 -3.82 -5.22 13.26
N GLU A 198 -4.24 -5.71 14.43
CA GLU A 198 -4.59 -7.12 14.62
C GLU A 198 -5.79 -7.53 13.76
N TRP A 199 -6.84 -6.70 13.71
CA TRP A 199 -7.97 -6.92 12.82
C TRP A 199 -7.53 -6.96 11.35
N GLN A 200 -6.67 -6.05 10.90
CA GLN A 200 -6.15 -6.03 9.53
C GLN A 200 -5.39 -7.31 9.20
N LYS A 201 -4.56 -7.82 10.13
CA LYS A 201 -3.86 -9.11 9.97
C LYS A 201 -4.85 -10.27 9.81
N GLU A 202 -5.90 -10.30 10.62
CA GLU A 202 -6.94 -11.34 10.51
C GLU A 202 -7.69 -11.23 9.18
N VAL A 203 -8.04 -10.02 8.74
CA VAL A 203 -8.64 -9.77 7.43
C VAL A 203 -7.75 -10.30 6.32
N HIS A 204 -6.44 -10.06 6.39
CA HIS A 204 -5.48 -10.59 5.41
C HIS A 204 -5.38 -12.13 5.46
N SER A 205 -5.31 -12.73 6.64
CA SER A 205 -5.31 -14.19 6.81
C SER A 205 -6.57 -14.86 6.21
N VAL A 206 -7.73 -14.24 6.43
CA VAL A 206 -8.99 -14.66 5.78
C VAL A 206 -8.95 -14.40 4.27
N ALA A 207 -8.33 -13.29 3.86
CA ALA A 207 -8.10 -12.92 2.48
C ALA A 207 -7.08 -13.83 1.75
N GLU A 208 -6.32 -14.66 2.46
CA GLU A 208 -5.40 -15.63 1.85
C GLU A 208 -6.02 -17.03 1.84
N SER A 209 -6.66 -17.43 2.94
CA SER A 209 -7.22 -18.78 3.13
C SER A 209 -8.55 -19.04 2.39
N GLY A 210 -9.25 -17.98 1.98
CA GLY A 210 -10.68 -18.05 1.65
C GLY A 210 -11.07 -18.04 0.16
N ARG A 211 -12.39 -18.10 -0.05
CA ARG A 211 -13.07 -17.81 -1.32
C ARG A 211 -12.97 -16.31 -1.67
N CYS A 212 -13.39 -15.97 -2.88
CA CYS A 212 -13.42 -14.58 -3.37
C CYS A 212 -14.32 -13.63 -2.58
N PHE A 213 -15.29 -14.18 -1.83
CA PHE A 213 -16.13 -13.45 -0.89
C PHE A 213 -15.77 -13.81 0.55
N ILE A 214 -15.19 -12.84 1.27
CA ILE A 214 -14.71 -12.96 2.66
C ILE A 214 -15.59 -12.23 3.67
N LEU A 215 -16.44 -11.28 3.23
CA LEU A 215 -17.27 -10.47 4.13
C LEU A 215 -18.16 -11.28 5.07
N SER A 216 -18.70 -12.41 4.63
CA SER A 216 -19.55 -13.27 5.48
C SER A 216 -18.78 -13.85 6.66
N LYS A 217 -17.53 -14.27 6.45
CA LYS A 217 -16.65 -14.76 7.53
C LYS A 217 -16.24 -13.62 8.45
N LEU A 218 -15.85 -12.47 7.88
CA LEU A 218 -15.47 -11.29 8.66
C LEU A 218 -16.65 -10.72 9.49
N ALA A 219 -17.88 -10.80 8.99
CA ALA A 219 -19.08 -10.39 9.72
C ALA A 219 -19.33 -11.24 10.98
N ILE A 220 -18.84 -12.49 11.01
CA ILE A 220 -18.92 -13.37 12.18
C ILE A 220 -17.77 -13.08 13.17
N GLU A 221 -16.60 -12.69 12.68
CA GLU A 221 -15.43 -12.38 13.52
C GLU A 221 -15.51 -10.99 14.17
N LEU A 222 -16.10 -9.99 13.50
CA LEU A 222 -16.17 -8.61 13.98
C LEU A 222 -16.83 -8.48 15.37
N PRO A 223 -17.97 -9.15 15.68
CA PRO A 223 -18.54 -9.14 17.03
C PRO A 223 -17.65 -9.81 18.08
N LYS A 224 -16.80 -10.77 17.69
CA LYS A 224 -15.86 -11.41 18.63
C LYS A 224 -14.78 -10.43 19.04
N TYR A 225 -14.22 -9.65 18.10
CA TYR A 225 -13.27 -8.58 18.42
C TYR A 225 -13.87 -7.57 19.39
N ARG A 226 -15.12 -7.17 19.19
CA ARG A 226 -15.81 -6.29 20.13
C ARG A 226 -15.98 -6.91 21.52
N LYS A 227 -16.20 -8.22 21.60
CA LYS A 227 -16.29 -8.94 22.88
C LYS A 227 -14.92 -9.07 23.56
N THR A 228 -13.86 -9.26 22.79
CA THR A 228 -12.47 -9.40 23.30
C THR A 228 -11.90 -8.06 23.77
N TYR A 229 -12.01 -7.01 22.96
CA TYR A 229 -11.36 -5.71 23.24
C TYR A 229 -12.31 -4.67 23.88
N GLY A 230 -13.60 -5.00 24.02
CA GLY A 230 -14.57 -4.20 24.78
C GLY A 230 -14.64 -2.75 24.32
N ALA A 231 -14.34 -1.82 25.23
CA ALA A 231 -14.40 -0.38 24.99
C ALA A 231 -13.30 0.14 24.04
N ILE A 232 -12.17 -0.56 23.93
CA ILE A 232 -11.06 -0.19 23.02
C ILE A 232 -11.53 -0.29 21.57
N PHE A 233 -12.36 -1.30 21.26
CA PHE A 233 -13.01 -1.43 19.96
C PHE A 233 -14.24 -0.51 19.88
N SER A 234 -13.98 0.79 19.99
CA SER A 234 -14.98 1.84 19.96
C SER A 234 -15.75 1.84 18.63
N LYS A 235 -16.90 2.52 18.58
CA LYS A 235 -17.69 2.62 17.34
C LYS A 235 -16.89 3.20 16.17
N SER A 236 -15.92 4.07 16.46
CA SER A 236 -15.05 4.67 15.44
C SER A 236 -14.05 3.64 14.87
N VAL A 237 -13.44 2.83 15.74
CA VAL A 237 -12.55 1.73 15.34
C VAL A 237 -13.32 0.64 14.60
N GLU A 238 -14.53 0.32 15.06
CA GLU A 238 -15.43 -0.62 14.38
C GLU A 238 -15.78 -0.16 12.95
N ALA A 239 -16.04 1.14 12.76
CA ALA A 239 -16.26 1.70 11.43
C ALA A 239 -15.01 1.58 10.53
N LYS A 240 -13.83 1.97 11.04
CA LYS A 240 -12.55 1.81 10.31
C LYS A 240 -12.27 0.35 9.95
N ALA A 241 -12.55 -0.58 10.86
CA ALA A 241 -12.39 -2.02 10.66
C ALA A 241 -13.31 -2.56 9.56
N ARG A 242 -14.57 -2.11 9.52
CA ARG A 242 -15.53 -2.44 8.46
C ARG A 242 -15.12 -1.88 7.11
N ASP A 243 -14.72 -0.61 7.07
CA ASP A 243 -14.27 0.05 5.83
C ASP A 243 -13.05 -0.67 5.24
N PHE A 244 -12.09 -1.04 6.09
CA PHE A 244 -10.95 -1.83 5.67
C PHE A 244 -11.37 -3.19 5.09
N ALA A 245 -12.25 -3.92 5.79
CA ALA A 245 -12.76 -5.20 5.31
C ALA A 245 -13.48 -5.07 3.95
N LEU A 246 -14.25 -4.00 3.74
CA LEU A 246 -14.90 -3.70 2.46
C LEU A 246 -13.90 -3.39 1.36
N GLN A 247 -12.84 -2.63 1.65
CA GLN A 247 -11.76 -2.34 0.70
C GLN A 247 -11.02 -3.61 0.28
N VAL A 248 -10.65 -4.47 1.24
CA VAL A 248 -10.00 -5.75 0.95
C VAL A 248 -10.94 -6.65 0.14
N GLN A 249 -12.21 -6.77 0.51
CA GLN A 249 -13.21 -7.50 -0.28
C GLN A 249 -13.29 -6.99 -1.72
N ARG A 250 -13.33 -5.66 -1.91
CA ARG A 250 -13.40 -5.04 -3.24
C ARG A 250 -12.18 -5.39 -4.08
N SER A 251 -10.98 -5.27 -3.51
CA SER A 251 -9.73 -5.62 -4.18
C SER A 251 -9.69 -7.10 -4.57
N ARG A 252 -10.18 -7.97 -3.66
CA ARG A 252 -10.19 -9.42 -3.86
C ARG A 252 -11.17 -9.84 -4.94
N VAL A 253 -12.42 -9.35 -4.90
CA VAL A 253 -13.43 -9.63 -5.93
C VAL A 253 -12.96 -9.19 -7.30
N ALA A 254 -12.32 -8.03 -7.39
CA ALA A 254 -11.76 -7.54 -8.65
C ALA A 254 -10.67 -8.47 -9.23
N GLY A 255 -9.81 -9.04 -8.38
CA GLY A 255 -8.78 -10.00 -8.80
C GLY A 255 -9.29 -11.43 -9.03
N CYS A 256 -10.33 -11.82 -8.32
CA CYS A 256 -10.89 -13.18 -8.37
C CYS A 256 -11.81 -13.43 -9.57
N VAL A 257 -12.61 -12.42 -9.93
CA VAL A 257 -13.63 -12.58 -10.99
C VAL A 257 -12.99 -12.25 -12.34
N LEU A 258 -12.47 -13.30 -12.96
CA LEU A 258 -11.86 -13.25 -14.29
C LEU A 258 -12.91 -13.44 -15.40
N LEU A 259 -12.57 -13.05 -16.62
CA LEU A 259 -13.43 -13.20 -17.80
C LEU A 259 -13.89 -14.65 -18.00
N ARG A 260 -13.04 -15.64 -17.69
CA ARG A 260 -13.41 -17.07 -17.77
C ARG A 260 -14.68 -17.41 -16.98
N HIS A 261 -14.91 -16.75 -15.84
CA HIS A 261 -16.08 -17.01 -15.00
C HIS A 261 -17.39 -16.56 -15.65
N PHE A 262 -17.32 -15.68 -16.65
CA PHE A 262 -18.47 -15.27 -17.46
C PHE A 262 -18.49 -15.96 -18.82
N ALA A 263 -17.33 -16.09 -19.49
CA ALA A 263 -17.23 -16.64 -20.83
C ALA A 263 -17.51 -18.14 -20.88
N VAL A 264 -16.95 -18.92 -19.94
CA VAL A 264 -17.09 -20.39 -19.94
C VAL A 264 -18.55 -20.84 -19.79
N PRO A 265 -19.36 -20.26 -18.88
CA PRO A 265 -20.78 -20.58 -18.79
C PRO A 265 -21.59 -20.32 -20.05
N VAL A 266 -21.24 -19.27 -20.79
CA VAL A 266 -21.99 -18.85 -21.98
C VAL A 266 -21.43 -19.51 -23.25
N ALA A 267 -20.21 -20.05 -23.21
CA ALA A 267 -19.56 -20.70 -24.34
C ALA A 267 -20.43 -21.77 -25.04
N PRO A 268 -21.15 -22.68 -24.35
CA PRO A 268 -22.00 -23.67 -25.02
C PRO A 268 -23.12 -23.03 -25.85
N TRP A 269 -23.62 -21.88 -25.41
CA TRP A 269 -24.70 -21.15 -26.09
C TRP A 269 -24.23 -20.54 -27.41
N PHE A 270 -22.99 -20.04 -27.44
CA PHE A 270 -22.35 -19.51 -28.64
C PHE A 270 -21.68 -20.58 -29.51
N ALA A 271 -21.30 -21.71 -28.93
CA ALA A 271 -20.71 -22.82 -29.66
C ALA A 271 -21.73 -23.42 -30.64
N TRP A 272 -23.02 -23.44 -30.29
CA TRP A 272 -24.05 -24.09 -31.11
C TRP A 272 -24.11 -23.58 -32.57
N PRO A 273 -24.23 -22.27 -32.87
CA PRO A 273 -24.19 -21.78 -34.26
C PRO A 273 -22.96 -22.27 -35.04
N VAL A 274 -21.80 -22.29 -34.40
CA VAL A 274 -20.54 -22.77 -35.00
C VAL A 274 -20.61 -24.27 -35.25
N MET A 275 -21.01 -25.05 -34.24
CA MET A 275 -21.19 -26.50 -34.37
C MET A 275 -22.20 -26.86 -35.46
N ALA A 276 -23.30 -26.11 -35.57
CA ALA A 276 -24.33 -26.32 -36.59
C ALA A 276 -23.79 -26.14 -38.02
N LEU A 277 -22.87 -25.18 -38.24
CA LEU A 277 -22.21 -25.01 -39.55
C LEU A 277 -21.37 -26.23 -39.93
N TYR A 278 -20.62 -26.78 -38.98
CA TYR A 278 -19.81 -27.99 -39.22
C TYR A 278 -20.68 -29.23 -39.41
N ILE A 279 -21.69 -29.44 -38.57
CA ILE A 279 -22.59 -30.60 -38.64
C ILE A 279 -23.38 -30.62 -39.96
N ARG A 280 -23.71 -29.44 -40.53
CA ARG A 280 -24.35 -29.34 -41.86
C ARG A 280 -23.52 -29.92 -43.00
N GLN A 281 -22.19 -30.00 -42.87
CA GLN A 281 -21.30 -30.57 -43.89
C GLN A 281 -21.19 -32.11 -43.78
N GLY A 282 -21.79 -32.70 -42.74
CA GLY A 282 -21.75 -34.12 -42.43
C GLY A 282 -21.49 -34.30 -40.94
N ALA A 283 -22.25 -35.17 -40.25
CA ALA A 283 -22.12 -35.31 -38.79
C ALA A 283 -20.70 -35.75 -38.37
N LEU A 284 -20.18 -36.84 -38.96
CA LEU A 284 -18.85 -37.35 -38.62
C LEU A 284 -17.70 -36.49 -39.17
N SER A 285 -17.75 -36.11 -40.45
CA SER A 285 -16.68 -35.27 -41.04
C SER A 285 -16.67 -33.87 -40.47
N GLY A 286 -17.85 -33.31 -40.17
CA GLY A 286 -18.01 -32.01 -39.52
C GLY A 286 -17.44 -31.99 -38.11
N ILE A 287 -17.75 -33.00 -37.29
CA ILE A 287 -17.17 -33.12 -35.94
C ILE A 287 -15.64 -33.23 -36.01
N LEU A 288 -15.11 -34.06 -36.92
CA LEU A 288 -13.66 -34.21 -37.09
C LEU A 288 -13.00 -32.90 -37.53
N THR A 289 -13.60 -32.21 -38.51
CA THR A 289 -13.09 -30.93 -39.02
C THR A 289 -13.16 -29.84 -37.96
N MET A 290 -14.22 -29.83 -37.14
CA MET A 290 -14.34 -28.92 -36.00
C MET A 290 -13.26 -29.21 -34.95
N ALA A 291 -12.95 -30.47 -34.66
CA ALA A 291 -11.90 -30.84 -33.72
C ALA A 291 -10.51 -30.36 -34.20
N VAL A 292 -10.20 -30.53 -35.48
CA VAL A 292 -8.95 -30.03 -36.08
C VAL A 292 -8.86 -28.51 -35.97
N HIS A 293 -9.90 -27.77 -36.36
CA HIS A 293 -9.93 -26.32 -36.21
C HIS A 293 -9.83 -25.89 -34.74
N GLY A 294 -10.44 -26.63 -33.82
CA GLY A 294 -10.34 -26.39 -32.38
C GLY A 294 -8.90 -26.49 -31.87
N VAL A 295 -8.16 -27.52 -32.29
CA VAL A 295 -6.74 -27.70 -31.93
C VAL A 295 -5.89 -26.55 -32.49
N VAL A 296 -6.10 -26.17 -33.75
CA VAL A 296 -5.37 -25.06 -34.38
C VAL A 296 -5.65 -23.73 -33.67
N LEU A 297 -6.92 -23.43 -33.38
CA LEU A 297 -7.32 -22.22 -32.67
C LEU A 297 -6.79 -22.19 -31.23
N ALA A 298 -6.80 -23.32 -30.52
CA ALA A 298 -6.21 -23.43 -29.18
C ALA A 298 -4.68 -23.20 -29.22
N GLY A 299 -4.01 -23.68 -30.26
CA GLY A 299 -2.58 -23.42 -30.51
C GLY A 299 -2.30 -21.93 -30.74
N ILE A 300 -3.07 -21.29 -31.62
CA ILE A 300 -2.97 -19.84 -31.89
C ILE A 300 -3.24 -19.04 -30.60
N TYR A 301 -4.29 -19.38 -29.86
CA TYR A 301 -4.61 -18.76 -28.57
C TYR A 301 -3.44 -18.87 -27.59
N SER A 302 -2.85 -20.05 -27.42
CA SER A 302 -1.74 -20.28 -26.49
C SER A 302 -0.50 -19.47 -26.88
N ILE A 303 -0.19 -19.37 -28.18
CA ILE A 303 0.93 -18.55 -28.67
C ILE A 303 0.67 -17.07 -28.39
N LEU A 304 -0.53 -16.58 -28.69
CA LEU A 304 -0.91 -15.18 -28.43
C LEU A 304 -0.92 -14.86 -26.93
N GLN A 305 -1.33 -15.81 -26.08
CA GLN A 305 -1.28 -15.69 -24.63
C GLN A 305 0.16 -15.57 -24.14
N PHE A 306 1.05 -16.46 -24.60
CA PHE A 306 2.47 -16.42 -24.24
C PHE A 306 3.16 -15.12 -24.68
N MET A 307 2.76 -14.56 -25.82
CA MET A 307 3.28 -13.29 -26.32
C MET A 307 2.66 -12.05 -25.65
N GLY A 308 1.67 -12.20 -24.77
CA GLY A 308 0.95 -11.07 -24.15
C GLY A 308 0.22 -10.19 -25.17
N ARG A 309 -0.16 -10.74 -26.33
CA ARG A 309 -0.82 -10.00 -27.44
C ARG A 309 -2.31 -10.33 -27.59
N LEU A 310 -2.90 -11.01 -26.62
CA LEU A 310 -4.34 -11.28 -26.63
C LEU A 310 -5.12 -9.97 -26.47
N PRO A 311 -6.14 -9.72 -27.30
CA PRO A 311 -7.11 -8.68 -27.03
C PRO A 311 -7.81 -8.94 -25.69
N PHE A 312 -8.12 -7.89 -24.94
CA PHE A 312 -8.72 -7.98 -23.60
C PHE A 312 -10.03 -8.79 -23.54
N TYR A 313 -10.79 -8.87 -24.63
CA TYR A 313 -12.04 -9.63 -24.71
C TYR A 313 -11.85 -11.13 -25.00
N VAL A 314 -10.62 -11.56 -25.33
CA VAL A 314 -10.26 -12.96 -25.56
C VAL A 314 -9.44 -13.53 -24.40
N ASP A 315 -8.75 -12.67 -23.65
CA ASP A 315 -7.98 -13.07 -22.47
C ASP A 315 -8.88 -13.56 -21.33
N LEU A 316 -8.89 -14.88 -21.12
CA LEU A 316 -9.70 -15.53 -20.08
C LEU A 316 -9.30 -15.11 -18.66
N ASP A 317 -8.07 -14.64 -18.47
CA ASP A 317 -7.55 -14.15 -17.18
C ASP A 317 -7.74 -12.63 -17.02
N TYR A 318 -8.46 -11.99 -17.94
CA TYR A 318 -8.79 -10.57 -17.85
C TYR A 318 -9.71 -10.28 -16.66
N GLN A 319 -9.31 -9.32 -15.81
CA GLN A 319 -10.05 -8.90 -14.61
C GLN A 319 -11.17 -7.92 -14.96
N VAL A 320 -12.31 -8.46 -15.43
CA VAL A 320 -13.46 -7.67 -15.91
C VAL A 320 -13.91 -6.63 -14.88
N LEU A 321 -14.00 -7.01 -13.60
CA LEU A 321 -14.51 -6.13 -12.55
C LEU A 321 -13.56 -4.98 -12.18
N LYS A 322 -12.26 -5.11 -12.47
CA LYS A 322 -11.28 -4.04 -12.25
C LYS A 322 -11.51 -2.86 -13.19
N HIS A 323 -11.95 -3.14 -14.42
CA HIS A 323 -12.15 -2.14 -15.46
C HIS A 323 -13.59 -1.63 -15.58
N HIS A 324 -14.54 -2.24 -14.86
CA HIS A 324 -15.95 -1.86 -14.86
C HIS A 324 -16.48 -1.65 -13.43
N PRO A 325 -16.27 -0.47 -12.83
CA PRO A 325 -16.63 -0.21 -11.42
C PRO A 325 -18.13 -0.35 -11.12
N GLY A 326 -19.01 -0.08 -12.09
CA GLY A 326 -20.46 -0.25 -11.91
C GLY A 326 -20.88 -1.72 -11.77
N LEU A 327 -20.22 -2.65 -12.47
CA LEU A 327 -20.46 -4.09 -12.30
C LEU A 327 -19.93 -4.58 -10.95
N LEU A 328 -18.79 -4.06 -10.51
CA LEU A 328 -18.22 -4.38 -9.20
C LEU A 328 -19.16 -3.94 -8.07
N GLU A 329 -19.75 -2.75 -8.15
CA GLU A 329 -20.73 -2.26 -7.18
C GLU A 329 -21.99 -3.14 -7.15
N PHE A 330 -22.49 -3.55 -8.32
CA PHE A 330 -23.62 -4.48 -8.43
C PHE A 330 -23.34 -5.84 -7.78
N VAL A 331 -22.18 -6.44 -8.06
CA VAL A 331 -21.75 -7.71 -7.46
C VAL A 331 -21.58 -7.58 -5.95
N MET A 332 -21.02 -6.46 -5.48
CA MET A 332 -20.84 -6.16 -4.06
C MET A 332 -22.16 -5.88 -3.32
N LYS A 333 -23.20 -5.41 -4.02
CA LYS A 333 -24.53 -5.19 -3.45
C LYS A 333 -25.26 -6.50 -3.12
N TYR A 334 -24.96 -7.58 -3.86
CA TYR A 334 -25.58 -8.89 -3.68
C TYR A 334 -24.53 -10.00 -3.44
N PRO A 335 -23.77 -9.93 -2.34
CA PRO A 335 -22.70 -10.90 -2.06
C PRO A 335 -23.24 -12.28 -1.65
N GLN A 336 -24.53 -12.38 -1.33
CA GLN A 336 -25.19 -13.63 -0.96
C GLN A 336 -25.48 -14.54 -2.15
N ILE A 337 -25.50 -13.99 -3.38
CA ILE A 337 -25.71 -14.79 -4.58
C ILE A 337 -24.45 -15.62 -4.83
N PRO A 338 -24.53 -16.96 -4.86
CA PRO A 338 -23.38 -17.79 -5.17
C PRO A 338 -23.11 -17.72 -6.67
N TRP A 339 -22.42 -16.66 -7.10
CA TRP A 339 -22.11 -16.36 -8.50
C TRP A 339 -21.49 -17.56 -9.23
N ASP A 340 -20.61 -18.30 -8.55
CA ASP A 340 -20.01 -19.52 -9.08
C ASP A 340 -21.06 -20.60 -9.39
N LEU A 341 -22.01 -20.87 -8.48
CA LEU A 341 -23.07 -21.86 -8.69
C LEU A 341 -24.03 -21.43 -9.80
N LEU A 342 -24.40 -20.15 -9.85
CA LEU A 342 -25.24 -19.60 -10.92
C LEU A 342 -24.56 -19.78 -12.29
N SER A 343 -23.27 -19.46 -12.36
CA SER A 343 -22.46 -19.61 -13.57
C SER A 343 -22.38 -21.08 -14.01
N GLN A 344 -22.14 -22.01 -13.09
CA GLN A 344 -22.10 -23.45 -13.37
C GLN A 344 -23.45 -23.96 -13.87
N PHE A 345 -24.55 -23.50 -13.28
CA PHE A 345 -25.89 -23.89 -13.69
C PHE A 345 -26.20 -23.44 -15.13
N ILE A 346 -25.84 -22.21 -15.50
CA ILE A 346 -25.97 -21.69 -16.88
C ILE A 346 -25.12 -22.51 -17.86
N ALA A 347 -23.90 -22.88 -17.44
CA ALA A 347 -23.00 -23.72 -18.24
C ALA A 347 -23.63 -25.10 -18.53
N ILE A 348 -24.12 -25.77 -17.48
CA ILE A 348 -24.73 -27.10 -17.55
C ILE A 348 -25.97 -27.07 -18.46
N LEU A 349 -26.85 -26.09 -18.28
CA LEU A 349 -28.02 -25.93 -19.15
C LEU A 349 -27.62 -25.71 -20.62
N GLY A 350 -26.57 -24.92 -20.86
CA GLY A 350 -26.01 -24.72 -22.19
C GLY A 350 -25.53 -26.02 -22.81
N TRP A 351 -24.75 -26.82 -22.08
CA TRP A 351 -24.28 -28.13 -22.54
C TRP A 351 -25.41 -29.12 -22.78
N ILE A 352 -26.41 -29.20 -21.90
CA ILE A 352 -27.60 -30.03 -22.07
C ILE A 352 -28.32 -29.64 -23.37
N ARG A 353 -28.49 -28.34 -23.61
CA ARG A 353 -29.11 -27.84 -24.85
C ARG A 353 -28.29 -28.23 -26.08
N VAL A 354 -26.98 -28.04 -26.07
CA VAL A 354 -26.10 -28.43 -27.19
C VAL A 354 -26.21 -29.93 -27.44
N ALA A 355 -26.10 -30.76 -26.40
CA ALA A 355 -26.20 -32.21 -26.50
C ALA A 355 -27.57 -32.66 -27.05
N TRP A 356 -28.66 -32.07 -26.56
CA TRP A 356 -30.01 -32.34 -27.06
C TRP A 356 -30.15 -32.03 -28.53
N ILE A 357 -29.65 -30.87 -28.99
CA ILE A 357 -29.79 -30.51 -30.40
C ILE A 357 -28.90 -31.40 -31.28
N VAL A 358 -27.66 -31.69 -30.88
CA VAL A 358 -26.78 -32.63 -31.59
C VAL A 358 -27.44 -34.00 -31.72
N ALA A 359 -27.98 -34.55 -30.63
CA ALA A 359 -28.71 -35.81 -30.64
C ALA A 359 -29.90 -35.76 -31.60
N SER A 360 -30.71 -34.69 -31.57
CA SER A 360 -31.86 -34.53 -32.47
C SER A 360 -31.49 -34.50 -33.95
N GLN A 361 -30.28 -34.07 -34.32
CA GLN A 361 -29.81 -34.06 -35.71
C GLN A 361 -29.20 -35.41 -36.15
N ILE A 362 -28.66 -36.18 -35.22
CA ILE A 362 -28.15 -37.53 -35.48
C ILE A 362 -29.31 -38.52 -35.63
N PHE A 363 -30.33 -38.42 -34.77
CA PHE A 363 -31.46 -39.35 -34.73
C PHE A 363 -32.64 -38.98 -35.66
N ARG A 364 -32.55 -37.89 -36.45
CA ARG A 364 -33.60 -37.54 -37.43
C ARG A 364 -33.53 -38.44 -38.68
N PRO A 365 -34.67 -38.97 -39.17
CA PRO A 365 -34.72 -39.80 -40.36
C PRO A 365 -34.29 -39.03 -41.63
N PRO A 366 -33.62 -39.71 -42.59
CA PRO A 366 -32.90 -39.09 -43.71
C PRO A 366 -33.77 -38.32 -44.72
N GLU A 367 -35.09 -38.52 -44.73
CA GLU A 367 -36.00 -37.93 -45.73
C GLU A 367 -36.11 -36.40 -45.67
N THR A 368 -35.69 -35.75 -44.57
CA THR A 368 -35.73 -34.28 -44.42
C THR A 368 -34.42 -33.57 -44.74
N ARG A 369 -33.34 -34.30 -45.09
CA ARG A 369 -32.02 -33.69 -45.39
C ARG A 369 -31.91 -33.08 -46.79
N THR A 370 -32.78 -33.45 -47.72
CA THR A 370 -32.75 -33.00 -49.13
C THR A 370 -33.11 -31.52 -49.28
N ILE A 371 -34.07 -31.01 -48.48
CA ILE A 371 -34.52 -29.60 -48.55
C ILE A 371 -33.45 -28.62 -48.04
N GLY A 372 -32.68 -29.00 -47.02
CA GLY A 372 -31.58 -28.19 -46.49
C GLY A 372 -30.32 -28.18 -47.37
N GLN A 373 -30.13 -29.21 -48.19
CA GLN A 373 -29.05 -29.25 -49.19
C GLN A 373 -29.37 -28.37 -50.40
N LEU A 374 -30.65 -28.27 -50.79
CA LEU A 374 -31.11 -27.38 -51.86
C LEU A 374 -30.90 -25.89 -51.52
N SER A 375 -31.21 -25.46 -50.29
CA SER A 375 -30.98 -24.04 -49.90
C SER A 375 -29.50 -23.69 -49.75
N ASN A 376 -28.64 -24.65 -49.39
CA ASN A 376 -27.19 -24.44 -49.37
C ASN A 376 -26.60 -24.37 -50.79
N LEU A 377 -27.15 -25.16 -51.72
CA LEU A 377 -26.85 -25.05 -53.14
C LEU A 377 -27.29 -23.70 -53.71
N GLU A 378 -28.47 -23.21 -53.32
CA GLU A 378 -28.99 -21.91 -53.74
C GLU A 378 -28.10 -20.74 -53.26
N ILE A 379 -27.69 -20.75 -51.99
CA ILE A 379 -26.77 -19.73 -51.44
C ILE A 379 -25.39 -19.80 -52.12
N LYS A 380 -24.85 -21.01 -52.34
CA LYS A 380 -23.59 -21.19 -53.08
C LYS A 380 -23.70 -20.75 -54.53
N LEU A 381 -24.83 -21.01 -55.18
CA LEU A 381 -25.07 -20.58 -56.56
C LEU A 381 -25.13 -19.06 -56.63
N ASN A 382 -25.89 -18.39 -55.76
CA ASN A 382 -25.99 -16.93 -55.72
C ASN A 382 -24.66 -16.26 -55.43
N THR A 383 -23.88 -16.79 -54.48
CA THR A 383 -22.54 -16.22 -54.18
C THR A 383 -21.54 -16.42 -55.32
N ILE A 384 -21.62 -17.52 -56.07
CA ILE A 384 -20.82 -17.69 -57.28
C ILE A 384 -21.29 -16.73 -58.37
N LEU A 385 -22.61 -16.57 -58.55
CA LEU A 385 -23.21 -15.70 -59.55
C LEU A 385 -22.84 -14.22 -59.33
N GLU A 386 -22.95 -13.72 -58.10
CA GLU A 386 -22.52 -12.37 -57.73
C GLU A 386 -21.01 -12.17 -57.96
N ARG A 387 -20.20 -13.19 -57.66
CA ARG A 387 -18.75 -13.13 -57.88
C ARG A 387 -18.40 -13.11 -59.36
N THR A 388 -19.09 -13.89 -60.19
CA THR A 388 -18.92 -13.88 -61.65
C THR A 388 -19.41 -12.58 -62.27
N GLU A 389 -20.50 -12.01 -61.77
CA GLU A 389 -21.02 -10.71 -62.23
C GLU A 389 -20.05 -9.58 -61.88
N ALA A 390 -19.52 -9.57 -60.65
CA ALA A 390 -18.52 -8.60 -60.23
C ALA A 390 -17.21 -8.70 -61.05
N GLN A 391 -16.79 -9.93 -61.36
CA GLN A 391 -15.59 -10.17 -62.17
C GLN A 391 -15.79 -9.76 -63.63
N MET A 392 -16.95 -10.07 -64.22
CA MET A 392 -17.32 -9.64 -65.57
C MET A 392 -17.41 -8.11 -65.68
N LYS A 393 -18.03 -7.44 -64.70
CA LYS A 393 -18.08 -5.96 -64.65
C LYS A 393 -16.67 -5.37 -64.56
N LYS A 394 -15.79 -5.96 -63.77
CA LYS A 394 -14.40 -5.53 -63.66
C LYS A 394 -13.67 -5.67 -65.00
N GLU A 395 -13.79 -6.83 -65.65
CA GLU A 395 -13.15 -7.12 -66.95
C GLU A 395 -13.64 -6.17 -68.05
N ILE A 396 -14.95 -5.91 -68.12
CA ILE A 396 -15.55 -4.96 -69.07
C ILE A 396 -15.05 -3.53 -68.82
N ILE A 397 -15.01 -3.09 -67.55
CA ILE A 397 -14.53 -1.76 -67.21
C ILE A 397 -13.04 -1.62 -67.54
N THR A 398 -12.21 -2.63 -67.25
CA THR A 398 -10.79 -2.61 -67.62
C THR A 398 -10.59 -2.60 -69.13
N ALA A 399 -11.34 -3.41 -69.88
CA ALA A 399 -11.26 -3.42 -71.35
C ALA A 399 -11.73 -2.09 -71.96
N ALA A 400 -12.78 -1.48 -71.40
CA ALA A 400 -13.24 -0.15 -71.83
C ALA A 400 -12.23 0.96 -71.49
N LEU A 401 -11.55 0.88 -70.35
CA LEU A 401 -10.49 1.80 -69.96
C LEU A 401 -9.24 1.64 -70.84
N GLU A 402 -8.85 0.41 -71.16
CA GLU A 402 -7.78 0.14 -72.12
C GLU A 402 -8.15 0.67 -73.51
N ALA A 403 -9.35 0.40 -74.01
CA ALA A 403 -9.81 0.93 -75.30
C ALA A 403 -9.84 2.46 -75.31
N ALA A 404 -10.27 3.12 -74.23
CA ALA A 404 -10.25 4.58 -74.12
C ALA A 404 -8.81 5.14 -74.13
N LEU A 405 -7.86 4.48 -73.47
CA LEU A 405 -6.44 4.84 -73.49
C LEU A 405 -5.82 4.70 -74.89
N TRP A 406 -6.26 3.72 -75.68
CA TRP A 406 -5.81 3.52 -77.06
C TRP A 406 -6.42 4.51 -78.05
N ILE A 407 -7.64 4.99 -77.81
CA ILE A 407 -8.26 6.05 -78.62
C ILE A 407 -7.54 7.39 -78.45
N ASP A 408 -7.06 7.70 -77.24
CA ASP A 408 -6.33 8.93 -76.95
C ASP A 408 -4.87 8.93 -77.48
N SER A 409 -4.29 7.77 -77.81
CA SER A 409 -2.88 7.67 -78.19
C SER A 409 -2.57 7.99 -79.66
N ASN A 410 -3.58 8.28 -80.49
CA ASN A 410 -3.42 8.71 -81.90
C ASN A 410 -2.50 7.80 -82.75
N ASP A 411 -2.43 6.51 -82.44
CA ASP A 411 -1.68 5.53 -83.23
C ASP A 411 -2.65 4.78 -84.17
N PRO A 412 -2.68 5.09 -85.48
CA PRO A 412 -3.63 4.52 -86.43
C PRO A 412 -3.43 3.02 -86.69
N SER A 413 -2.37 2.43 -86.15
CA SER A 413 -2.05 0.99 -86.24
C SER A 413 -2.81 0.13 -85.23
N ALA A 414 -3.29 0.73 -84.13
CA ALA A 414 -3.84 -0.02 -82.99
C ALA A 414 -5.37 -0.09 -82.96
N ALA A 415 -6.08 0.74 -83.73
CA ALA A 415 -7.55 0.78 -83.75
C ALA A 415 -8.21 -0.33 -84.62
N ALA A 416 -7.43 -1.30 -85.11
CA ALA A 416 -7.89 -2.38 -86.00
C ALA A 416 -7.76 -3.80 -85.41
N LEU A 417 -7.48 -3.92 -84.11
CA LEU A 417 -7.62 -5.15 -83.31
C LEU A 417 -8.62 -4.88 -82.17
#